data_AF-K9KB28-F1
#
_entry.id   AF-K9KB28-F1
#
_cell.length_a   1.000
_cell.length_b   1.000
_cell.length_c   1.000
_cell.angle_alpha   90.00
_cell.angle_beta   90.00
_cell.angle_gamma   90.00
#
_symmetry.space_group_name_H-M   'P 1'
#
loop_
_entity.id
_entity.type
_entity.pdbx_description
1 polymer ?
#
loop_
_entity_poly.entity_id
_entity_poly.type
_entity_poly.pdbx_seq_one_letter_code
_entity_poly.pdbx_strand_id
1 'polypeptide(L)'
;ALKEMQFLKGDATDLLKYARNINSHFANKKCQDVIVTARNLMTSEIHNTVKITPDSKISVPHLPSPDEDNKLEVQKMSTTQYNEVVNLEPENTLDQHSFSLPTCRISESVEKLMELAYQTLLEATTSSDQCAVQLFYSVRNIFHLFHDVVPTYHKENLQKLPQLAAIHHNNCMYIAHHLLTLGHQFGLRLTPILCDGTTTFVDLVPGFRRLGTECFLAQMRAQKGELLERLSSARNFSNMDDEENYSAASKAIRQVLHQLKRLGIVWQDVLPVNIYCKAMGTLLSTAISEIIGRITALEDISTEDGDRLYSLCKTVMDEGPQVFAPLSEESKNKKYQEEVPVYVPKWMSFKELMMMLQASLQEIGDRWADGKGPLAAAFSSSEVKALIRALFQNTERRAAALAKIK
;
A
#
# COMPACT_ATOMS: atom_id res chain seq x y z
N ALA A 1 -42.23 27.25 41.65
CA ALA A 1 -43.07 26.21 41.03
C ALA A 1 -42.98 24.85 41.75
N LEU A 2 -42.11 23.90 41.37
CA LEU A 2 -42.14 22.53 41.92
C LEU A 2 -41.80 22.40 43.43
N LYS A 3 -40.94 23.29 43.94
CA LYS A 3 -40.61 23.36 45.37
C LYS A 3 -41.75 23.98 46.20
N GLU A 4 -42.50 24.91 45.63
CA GLU A 4 -43.70 25.52 46.24
C GLU A 4 -44.91 24.58 46.22
N MET A 5 -44.96 23.67 45.24
CA MET A 5 -46.00 22.61 45.14
C MET A 5 -45.71 21.38 46.03
N GLN A 6 -44.71 21.43 46.92
CA GLN A 6 -44.30 20.34 47.85
C GLN A 6 -43.96 18.98 47.21
N PHE A 7 -43.78 18.91 45.89
CA PHE A 7 -43.40 17.66 45.20
C PHE A 7 -41.95 17.23 45.47
N LEU A 8 -41.09 18.16 45.91
CA LEU A 8 -39.69 17.89 46.24
C LEU A 8 -39.52 17.89 47.77
N LYS A 9 -39.36 16.71 48.37
CA LYS A 9 -39.03 16.56 49.80
C LYS A 9 -37.51 16.56 49.99
N GLY A 10 -37.01 17.43 50.88
CA GLY A 10 -35.58 17.53 51.25
C GLY A 10 -34.76 18.50 50.40
N ASP A 11 -33.44 18.51 50.64
CA ASP A 11 -32.47 19.28 49.86
C ASP A 11 -32.41 18.70 48.43
N ALA A 12 -33.25 19.23 47.55
CA ALA A 12 -33.39 18.83 46.13
C ALA A 12 -32.14 19.13 45.27
N THR A 13 -30.97 19.26 45.91
CA THR A 13 -29.66 19.57 45.35
C THR A 13 -29.24 18.53 44.33
N ASP A 14 -29.50 17.24 44.56
CA ASP A 14 -29.12 16.18 43.62
C ASP A 14 -29.94 16.20 42.34
N LEU A 15 -31.26 16.43 42.45
CA LEU A 15 -32.13 16.55 41.28
C LEU A 15 -31.82 17.82 40.47
N LEU A 16 -31.51 18.92 41.15
CA LEU A 16 -31.07 20.18 40.53
C LEU A 16 -29.68 20.05 39.90
N LYS A 17 -28.76 19.31 40.53
CA LYS A 17 -27.43 19.02 39.99
C LYS A 17 -27.53 18.13 38.75
N TYR A 18 -28.39 17.13 38.77
CA TYR A 18 -28.69 16.30 37.60
C TYR A 18 -29.33 17.12 36.48
N ALA A 19 -30.34 17.94 36.80
CA ALA A 19 -31.02 18.80 35.83
C ALA A 19 -30.08 19.84 35.19
N ARG A 20 -29.13 20.39 35.96
CA ARG A 20 -28.09 21.30 35.45
C ARG A 20 -27.09 20.60 34.54
N ASN A 21 -26.90 19.29 34.70
CA ASN A 21 -25.91 18.49 33.98
C ASN A 21 -26.52 17.61 32.87
N ILE A 22 -27.79 17.79 32.50
CA ILE A 22 -28.47 16.95 31.49
C ILE A 22 -27.66 16.86 30.19
N ASN A 23 -27.14 17.97 29.69
CA ASN A 23 -26.35 18.01 28.46
C ASN A 23 -25.06 17.16 28.58
N SER A 24 -24.40 17.17 29.75
CA SER A 24 -23.21 16.35 30.00
C SER A 24 -23.53 14.86 30.11
N HIS A 25 -24.67 14.50 30.73
CA HIS A 25 -25.11 13.10 30.80
C HIS A 25 -25.51 12.56 29.43
N PHE A 26 -26.24 13.35 28.64
CA PHE A 26 -26.60 13.04 27.27
C PHE A 26 -25.36 12.83 26.40
N ALA A 27 -24.44 13.79 26.44
CA ALA A 27 -23.20 13.73 25.66
C ALA A 27 -22.32 12.54 26.07
N ASN A 28 -22.16 12.26 27.37
CA ASN A 28 -21.42 11.08 27.85
C ASN A 28 -22.04 9.77 27.35
N LYS A 29 -23.37 9.63 27.43
CA LYS A 29 -24.07 8.44 26.95
C LYS A 29 -23.90 8.28 25.44
N LYS A 30 -24.00 9.38 24.69
CA LYS A 30 -23.79 9.38 23.25
C LYS A 30 -22.36 8.98 22.86
N CYS A 31 -21.36 9.54 23.53
CA CYS A 31 -19.96 9.19 23.33
C CYS A 31 -19.73 7.69 23.59
N GLN A 32 -20.34 7.14 24.63
CA GLN A 32 -20.28 5.71 24.94
C GLN A 32 -20.89 4.86 23.81
N ASP A 33 -22.08 5.23 23.32
CA ASP A 33 -22.77 4.48 22.26
C ASP A 33 -21.99 4.52 20.94
N VAL A 34 -21.36 5.66 20.61
CA VAL A 34 -20.46 5.82 19.46
C VAL A 34 -19.24 4.90 19.58
N ILE A 35 -18.59 4.86 20.74
CA ILE A 35 -17.42 4.00 20.96
C ILE A 35 -17.78 2.51 20.92
N VAL A 36 -18.93 2.12 21.47
CA VAL A 36 -19.42 0.73 21.41
C VAL A 36 -19.69 0.33 19.96
N THR A 37 -20.35 1.19 19.19
CA THR A 37 -20.61 0.96 17.76
C THR A 37 -19.31 0.82 16.98
N ALA A 38 -18.36 1.73 17.20
CA ALA A 38 -17.04 1.70 16.59
C ALA A 38 -16.28 0.40 16.90
N ARG A 39 -16.31 -0.06 18.16
CA ARG A 39 -15.68 -1.34 18.57
C ARG A 39 -16.28 -2.53 17.84
N ASN A 40 -17.61 -2.60 17.73
CA ASN A 40 -18.30 -3.68 17.03
C ASN A 40 -17.90 -3.75 15.55
N LEU A 41 -17.75 -2.58 14.90
CA LEU A 41 -17.23 -2.50 13.53
C LEU A 41 -15.78 -2.97 13.43
N MET A 42 -14.92 -2.61 14.38
CA MET A 42 -13.51 -3.02 14.38
C MET A 42 -13.33 -4.54 14.58
N THR A 43 -14.20 -5.18 15.35
CA THR A 43 -14.18 -6.64 15.57
C THR A 43 -14.98 -7.41 14.53
N SER A 44 -15.61 -6.73 13.58
CA SER A 44 -16.31 -7.38 12.47
C SER A 44 -15.33 -7.96 11.45
N GLU A 45 -15.83 -8.91 10.67
CA GLU A 45 -15.08 -9.56 9.62
C GLU A 45 -14.59 -8.59 8.53
N ILE A 46 -13.32 -8.71 8.13
CA ILE A 46 -12.66 -7.81 7.16
C ILE A 46 -12.92 -8.22 5.70
N HIS A 47 -13.40 -9.44 5.46
CA HIS A 47 -13.50 -10.02 4.11
C HIS A 47 -14.59 -9.39 3.23
N ASN A 48 -15.61 -8.77 3.81
CA ASN A 48 -16.64 -8.03 3.06
C ASN A 48 -16.08 -6.66 2.66
N THR A 49 -15.96 -6.43 1.36
CA THR A 49 -15.26 -5.26 0.81
C THR A 49 -16.11 -4.45 -0.14
N VAL A 50 -15.90 -3.15 -0.14
CA VAL A 50 -16.43 -2.19 -1.11
C VAL A 50 -15.29 -1.62 -1.96
N LYS A 51 -15.60 -1.28 -3.21
CA LYS A 51 -14.64 -0.71 -4.15
C LYS A 51 -14.76 0.81 -4.11
N ILE A 52 -13.67 1.48 -3.74
CA ILE A 52 -13.54 2.93 -3.74
C ILE A 52 -12.89 3.34 -5.06
N THR A 53 -13.49 4.29 -5.75
CA THR A 53 -12.95 4.96 -6.94
C THR A 53 -12.72 6.45 -6.63
N PRO A 54 -11.93 7.17 -7.45
CA PRO A 54 -11.74 8.61 -7.28
C PRO A 54 -13.03 9.43 -7.23
N ASP A 55 -14.11 8.91 -7.82
CA ASP A 55 -15.45 9.53 -7.84
C ASP A 55 -16.34 9.09 -6.66
N SER A 56 -15.91 8.09 -5.88
CA SER A 56 -16.62 7.65 -4.70
C SER A 56 -16.59 8.74 -3.65
N LYS A 57 -17.67 9.52 -3.57
CA LYS A 57 -17.90 10.43 -2.45
C LYS A 57 -18.44 9.58 -1.30
N ILE A 58 -17.81 9.67 -0.12
CA ILE A 58 -18.59 9.47 1.10
C ILE A 58 -19.74 10.46 1.00
N SER A 59 -20.95 10.02 1.30
CA SER A 59 -22.12 10.90 1.46
C SER A 59 -21.86 11.87 2.61
N VAL A 60 -21.02 12.89 2.37
CA VAL A 60 -20.76 13.95 3.34
C VAL A 60 -22.09 14.70 3.43
N PRO A 61 -22.70 14.77 4.61
CA PRO A 61 -23.92 15.55 4.80
C PRO A 61 -23.67 16.98 4.31
N HIS A 62 -24.61 17.54 3.54
CA HIS A 62 -24.52 18.93 3.11
C HIS A 62 -24.34 19.81 4.35
N LEU A 63 -23.11 20.32 4.53
CA LEU A 63 -22.86 21.35 5.52
C LEU A 63 -23.61 22.61 5.05
N PRO A 64 -24.39 23.28 5.92
CA PRO A 64 -25.03 24.52 5.54
C PRO A 64 -23.97 25.52 5.07
N SER A 65 -24.19 26.10 3.90
CA SER A 65 -23.31 27.13 3.36
C SER A 65 -23.30 28.34 4.29
N PRO A 66 -22.16 29.04 4.43
CA PRO A 66 -22.04 30.19 5.32
C PRO A 66 -22.97 31.37 4.98
N ASP A 67 -23.64 31.35 3.82
CA ASP A 67 -24.52 32.43 3.35
C ASP A 67 -25.96 32.32 3.85
N GLU A 68 -26.40 31.19 4.41
CA GLU A 68 -27.82 31.05 4.83
C GLU A 68 -28.11 31.67 6.20
N ASP A 69 -27.10 31.87 7.07
CA ASP A 69 -27.31 32.34 8.45
C ASP A 69 -26.72 33.74 8.77
N ASN A 70 -26.00 34.39 7.84
CA ASN A 70 -25.40 35.72 8.09
C ASN A 70 -26.15 36.86 7.37
N LYS A 71 -27.39 37.15 7.81
CA LYS A 71 -27.93 38.51 7.75
C LYS A 71 -27.43 39.32 8.94
N LEU A 72 -26.13 39.58 8.99
CA LEU A 72 -25.55 40.62 9.80
C LEU A 72 -24.70 41.50 8.88
N GLU A 73 -25.06 42.78 8.84
CA GLU A 73 -24.55 43.79 7.92
C GLU A 73 -23.01 43.86 7.95
N VAL A 74 -22.38 43.36 6.89
CA VAL A 74 -20.96 43.67 6.63
C VAL A 74 -20.91 45.09 6.09
N GLN A 75 -20.38 46.00 6.90
CA GLN A 75 -20.01 47.34 6.51
C GLN A 75 -19.13 47.30 5.26
N LYS A 76 -19.57 48.01 4.22
CA LYS A 76 -18.79 48.34 3.03
C LYS A 76 -17.51 49.06 3.43
N MET A 77 -16.36 48.44 3.19
CA MET A 77 -15.10 49.17 2.98
C MET A 77 -14.58 48.88 1.58
N SER A 78 -14.88 49.84 0.70
CA SER A 78 -14.09 50.30 -0.45
C SER A 78 -13.38 49.25 -1.30
N THR A 79 -14.06 48.90 -2.40
CA THR A 79 -13.48 48.51 -3.68
C THR A 79 -12.39 49.52 -4.09
N THR A 80 -11.16 49.06 -4.29
CA THR A 80 -10.20 49.78 -5.14
C THR A 80 -9.65 48.82 -6.18
N GLN A 81 -9.80 49.26 -7.42
CA GLN A 81 -9.58 48.58 -8.68
C GLN A 81 -8.19 47.94 -8.81
N TYR A 82 -8.18 46.66 -9.18
CA TYR A 82 -7.21 46.13 -10.15
C TYR A 82 -8.02 45.42 -11.23
N ASN A 83 -8.31 46.17 -12.30
CA ASN A 83 -8.68 45.60 -13.58
C ASN A 83 -7.43 44.97 -14.20
N GLU A 84 -7.65 43.89 -14.98
CA GLU A 84 -6.66 43.07 -15.70
C GLU A 84 -6.06 41.90 -14.89
N VAL A 85 -6.90 40.92 -14.56
CA VAL A 85 -6.43 39.53 -14.47
C VAL A 85 -6.36 39.00 -15.89
N VAL A 86 -5.16 39.10 -16.48
CA VAL A 86 -4.73 38.27 -17.59
C VAL A 86 -5.14 36.83 -17.26
N ASN A 87 -5.91 36.20 -18.15
CA ASN A 87 -6.19 34.76 -18.12
C ASN A 87 -4.86 34.00 -18.13
N LEU A 88 -4.31 33.75 -16.95
CA LEU A 88 -3.29 32.75 -16.71
C LEU A 88 -4.04 31.43 -16.54
N GLU A 89 -4.57 30.87 -17.63
CA GLU A 89 -4.85 29.45 -17.65
C GLU A 89 -3.48 28.74 -17.60
N PRO A 90 -3.13 28.04 -16.51
CA PRO A 90 -1.86 27.33 -16.48
C PRO A 90 -1.91 26.24 -17.55
N GLU A 91 -0.97 26.27 -18.50
CA GLU A 91 -0.83 25.28 -19.60
C GLU A 91 -0.71 23.83 -19.10
N ASN A 92 -0.47 23.63 -17.80
CA ASN A 92 -0.50 22.34 -17.12
C ASN A 92 -1.52 22.37 -15.98
N THR A 93 -2.80 22.20 -16.31
CA THR A 93 -3.82 21.95 -15.28
C THR A 93 -3.56 20.57 -14.66
N LEU A 94 -3.48 20.53 -13.33
CA LEU A 94 -3.43 19.27 -12.60
C LEU A 94 -4.69 18.47 -12.93
N ASP A 95 -4.53 17.16 -13.14
CA ASP A 95 -5.67 16.27 -13.34
C ASP A 95 -6.64 16.41 -12.17
N GLN A 96 -7.95 16.37 -12.46
CA GLN A 96 -9.01 16.56 -11.46
C GLN A 96 -8.91 15.56 -10.29
N HIS A 97 -8.26 14.42 -10.51
CA HIS A 97 -8.07 13.35 -9.51
C HIS A 97 -6.67 13.33 -8.89
N SER A 98 -5.85 14.38 -9.08
CA SER A 98 -4.47 14.43 -8.57
C SER A 98 -4.34 14.22 -7.06
N PHE A 99 -5.37 14.59 -6.30
CA PHE A 99 -5.42 14.41 -4.85
C PHE A 99 -6.41 13.33 -4.40
N SER A 100 -7.08 12.64 -5.34
CA SER A 100 -8.02 11.57 -5.01
C SER A 100 -7.27 10.33 -4.51
N LEU A 101 -7.92 9.57 -3.61
CA LEU A 101 -7.43 8.24 -3.29
C LEU A 101 -7.51 7.35 -4.54
N PRO A 102 -6.45 6.59 -4.88
CA PRO A 102 -6.50 5.69 -6.02
C PRO A 102 -7.51 4.57 -5.79
N THR A 103 -8.02 4.01 -6.89
CA THR A 103 -8.98 2.91 -6.84
C THR A 103 -8.44 1.73 -6.04
N CYS A 104 -9.20 1.30 -5.02
CA CYS A 104 -8.84 0.18 -4.15
C CYS A 104 -10.08 -0.42 -3.49
N ARG A 105 -9.92 -1.60 -2.87
CA ARG A 105 -10.96 -2.16 -1.98
C ARG A 105 -10.61 -1.93 -0.52
N ILE A 106 -11.63 -1.53 0.24
CA ILE A 106 -11.60 -1.42 1.71
C ILE A 106 -12.68 -2.33 2.29
N SER A 107 -12.60 -2.63 3.59
CA SER A 107 -13.66 -3.37 4.25
C SER A 107 -14.90 -2.50 4.48
N GLU A 108 -16.09 -3.09 4.34
CA GLU A 108 -17.37 -2.43 4.67
C GLU A 108 -17.38 -1.88 6.10
N SER A 109 -16.71 -2.57 7.03
CA SER A 109 -16.59 -2.11 8.41
C SER A 109 -15.89 -0.76 8.53
N VAL A 110 -14.91 -0.47 7.66
CA VAL A 110 -14.16 0.79 7.67
C VAL A 110 -14.92 1.90 6.97
N GLU A 111 -15.66 1.59 5.91
CA GLU A 111 -16.61 2.52 5.31
C GLU A 111 -17.63 3.00 6.35
N LYS A 112 -18.30 2.06 7.03
CA LYS A 112 -19.27 2.35 8.11
C LYS A 112 -18.64 3.07 9.30
N LEU A 113 -17.38 2.78 9.62
CA LEU A 113 -16.63 3.47 10.68
C LEU A 113 -16.39 4.94 10.33
N MET A 114 -16.05 5.22 9.08
CA MET A 114 -15.90 6.59 8.60
C MET A 114 -17.25 7.31 8.58
N GLU A 115 -18.33 6.68 8.10
CA GLU A 115 -19.68 7.25 8.17
C GLU A 115 -20.08 7.64 9.61
N LEU A 116 -19.82 6.75 10.58
CA LEU A 116 -20.05 7.03 12.00
C LEU A 116 -19.25 8.27 12.48
N ALA A 117 -17.98 8.40 12.07
CA ALA A 117 -17.16 9.55 12.40
C ALA A 117 -17.72 10.85 11.80
N TYR A 118 -18.14 10.83 10.53
CA TYR A 118 -18.75 11.97 9.85
C TYR A 118 -20.08 12.38 10.49
N GLN A 119 -20.96 11.42 10.79
CA GLN A 119 -22.23 11.70 11.46
C GLN A 119 -22.03 12.28 12.86
N THR A 120 -21.06 11.76 13.61
CA THR A 120 -20.74 12.25 14.96
C THR A 120 -20.19 13.68 14.91
N LEU A 121 -19.36 14.02 13.92
CA LEU A 121 -18.87 15.39 13.72
C LEU A 121 -19.97 16.33 13.26
N LEU A 122 -20.88 15.89 12.39
CA LEU A 122 -22.04 16.69 12.00
C LEU A 122 -22.90 17.02 13.22
N GLU A 123 -23.21 16.02 14.06
CA GLU A 123 -23.98 16.22 15.29
C GLU A 123 -23.24 17.16 16.26
N ALA A 124 -21.90 17.13 16.29
CA ALA A 124 -21.13 18.09 17.06
C ALA A 124 -21.37 19.54 16.61
N THR A 125 -21.57 19.81 15.31
CA THR A 125 -21.81 21.17 14.80
C THR A 125 -23.17 21.79 15.15
N THR A 126 -24.14 20.96 15.57
CA THR A 126 -25.50 21.38 15.94
C THR A 126 -25.78 21.25 17.44
N SER A 127 -24.81 20.74 18.20
CA SER A 127 -24.92 20.52 19.64
C SER A 127 -24.44 21.72 20.47
N SER A 128 -24.76 21.74 21.77
CA SER A 128 -24.16 22.69 22.72
C SER A 128 -22.64 22.54 22.78
N ASP A 129 -21.91 23.62 23.07
CA ASP A 129 -20.43 23.67 23.12
C ASP A 129 -19.79 22.49 23.86
N GLN A 130 -20.27 22.21 25.08
CA GLN A 130 -19.74 21.10 25.89
C GLN A 130 -19.92 19.73 25.18
N CYS A 131 -21.06 19.50 24.55
CA CYS A 131 -21.34 18.27 23.80
C CYS A 131 -20.51 18.21 22.52
N ALA A 132 -20.35 19.33 21.81
CA ALA A 132 -19.54 19.41 20.61
C ALA A 132 -18.08 19.01 20.87
N VAL A 133 -17.49 19.49 21.97
CA VAL A 133 -16.14 19.12 22.40
C VAL A 133 -16.04 17.61 22.67
N GLN A 134 -17.01 17.04 23.40
CA GLN A 134 -16.98 15.61 23.73
C GLN A 134 -17.17 14.70 22.52
N LEU A 135 -18.05 15.07 21.59
CA LEU A 135 -18.26 14.32 20.34
C LEU A 135 -17.02 14.39 19.44
N PHE A 136 -16.38 15.56 19.34
CA PHE A 136 -15.11 15.72 18.62
C PHE A 136 -14.02 14.78 19.15
N TYR A 137 -13.78 14.80 20.48
CA TYR A 137 -12.81 13.88 21.09
C TYR A 137 -13.23 12.42 21.01
N SER A 138 -14.53 12.12 20.97
CA SER A 138 -15.01 10.76 20.75
C SER A 138 -14.63 10.26 19.36
N VAL A 139 -14.71 11.09 18.33
CA VAL A 139 -14.24 10.73 16.99
C VAL A 139 -12.72 10.50 16.96
N ARG A 140 -11.94 11.32 17.67
CA ARG A 140 -10.51 11.05 17.85
C ARG A 140 -10.27 9.69 18.54
N ASN A 141 -11.07 9.38 19.56
CA ASN A 141 -10.99 8.10 20.27
C ASN A 141 -11.40 6.90 19.41
N ILE A 142 -12.31 7.04 18.44
CA ILE A 142 -12.61 6.01 17.44
C ILE A 142 -11.32 5.62 16.70
N PHE A 143 -10.57 6.61 16.23
CA PHE A 143 -9.35 6.36 15.46
C PHE A 143 -8.20 5.81 16.30
N HIS A 144 -8.04 6.28 17.55
CA HIS A 144 -7.11 5.65 18.49
C HIS A 144 -7.50 4.18 18.76
N LEU A 145 -8.79 3.91 18.99
CA LEU A 145 -9.26 2.56 19.25
C LEU A 145 -9.04 1.65 18.04
N PHE A 146 -9.25 2.14 16.81
CA PHE A 146 -8.95 1.39 15.59
C PHE A 146 -7.49 0.93 15.57
N HIS A 147 -6.59 1.86 15.87
CA HIS A 147 -5.15 1.64 15.83
C HIS A 147 -4.72 0.50 16.78
N ASP A 148 -5.40 0.35 17.91
CA ASP A 148 -5.04 -0.66 18.91
C ASP A 148 -5.83 -1.97 18.74
N VAL A 149 -7.13 -1.89 18.43
CA VAL A 149 -8.04 -3.04 18.41
C VAL A 149 -7.89 -3.87 17.14
N VAL A 150 -7.89 -3.25 15.96
CA VAL A 150 -7.91 -3.99 14.68
C VAL A 150 -6.65 -4.84 14.49
N PRO A 151 -5.43 -4.31 14.70
CA PRO A 151 -4.21 -5.11 14.54
C PRO A 151 -4.07 -6.20 15.60
N THR A 152 -4.63 -5.98 16.80
CA THR A 152 -4.58 -6.95 17.90
C THR A 152 -5.58 -8.09 17.68
N TYR A 153 -6.83 -7.76 17.38
CA TYR A 153 -7.91 -8.72 17.21
C TYR A 153 -7.72 -9.57 15.95
N HIS A 154 -7.33 -8.95 14.83
CA HIS A 154 -7.18 -9.64 13.54
C HIS A 154 -5.76 -10.14 13.27
N LYS A 155 -4.86 -10.10 14.26
CA LYS A 155 -3.43 -10.37 14.11
C LYS A 155 -3.13 -11.64 13.30
N GLU A 156 -3.74 -12.76 13.68
CA GLU A 156 -3.49 -14.04 13.01
C GLU A 156 -3.97 -14.03 11.56
N ASN A 157 -5.15 -13.47 11.32
CA ASN A 157 -5.74 -13.40 9.99
C ASN A 157 -4.92 -12.49 9.06
N LEU A 158 -4.45 -11.36 9.58
CA LEU A 158 -3.58 -10.43 8.85
C LEU A 158 -2.22 -11.05 8.50
N GLN A 159 -1.70 -11.95 9.35
CA GLN A 159 -0.43 -12.66 9.09
C GLN A 159 -0.59 -13.85 8.15
N LYS A 160 -1.72 -14.56 8.21
CA LYS A 160 -1.95 -15.79 7.44
C LYS A 160 -2.52 -15.52 6.05
N LEU A 161 -3.37 -14.50 5.90
CA LEU A 161 -4.17 -14.28 4.69
C LEU A 161 -3.68 -13.04 3.92
N PRO A 162 -3.03 -13.21 2.76
CA PRO A 162 -2.47 -12.09 1.98
C PRO A 162 -3.51 -11.05 1.55
N GLN A 163 -4.76 -11.49 1.31
CA GLN A 163 -5.85 -10.62 0.94
C GLN A 163 -6.21 -9.65 2.07
N LEU A 164 -6.31 -10.15 3.31
CA LEU A 164 -6.71 -9.34 4.46
C LEU A 164 -5.63 -8.34 4.84
N ALA A 165 -4.35 -8.69 4.71
CA ALA A 165 -3.25 -7.74 4.87
C ALA A 165 -3.33 -6.58 3.86
N ALA A 166 -3.65 -6.88 2.60
CA ALA A 166 -3.84 -5.87 1.55
C ALA A 166 -5.07 -4.98 1.80
N ILE A 167 -6.20 -5.57 2.23
CA ILE A 167 -7.40 -4.81 2.61
C ILE A 167 -7.09 -3.91 3.82
N HIS A 168 -6.41 -4.42 4.85
CA HIS A 168 -6.05 -3.62 6.02
C HIS A 168 -5.10 -2.47 5.69
N HIS A 169 -4.14 -2.69 4.79
CA HIS A 169 -3.33 -1.60 4.23
C HIS A 169 -4.21 -0.51 3.62
N ASN A 170 -5.14 -0.88 2.74
CA ASN A 170 -6.02 0.07 2.08
C ASN A 170 -6.95 0.77 3.07
N ASN A 171 -7.51 0.05 4.04
CA ASN A 171 -8.30 0.61 5.14
C ASN A 171 -7.55 1.75 5.84
N CYS A 172 -6.29 1.51 6.19
CA CYS A 172 -5.45 2.51 6.83
C CYS A 172 -5.16 3.71 5.92
N MET A 173 -4.89 3.47 4.63
CA MET A 173 -4.66 4.55 3.66
C MET A 173 -5.93 5.37 3.40
N TYR A 174 -7.09 4.72 3.38
CA TYR A 174 -8.39 5.35 3.24
C TYR A 174 -8.71 6.26 4.44
N ILE A 175 -8.60 5.73 5.67
CA ILE A 175 -8.77 6.53 6.89
C ILE A 175 -7.79 7.71 6.88
N ALA A 176 -6.50 7.45 6.63
CA ALA A 176 -5.47 8.49 6.57
C ALA A 176 -5.79 9.57 5.53
N HIS A 177 -6.36 9.20 4.39
CA HIS A 177 -6.76 10.15 3.34
C HIS A 177 -7.89 11.07 3.83
N HIS A 178 -8.92 10.54 4.49
CA HIS A 178 -9.99 11.36 5.05
C HIS A 178 -9.51 12.29 6.16
N LEU A 179 -8.64 11.81 7.06
CA LEU A 179 -8.12 12.58 8.19
C LEU A 179 -7.34 13.85 7.77
N LEU A 180 -6.82 13.90 6.54
CA LEU A 180 -6.15 15.09 5.99
C LEU A 180 -7.08 16.31 5.93
N THR A 181 -8.36 16.09 5.62
CA THR A 181 -9.32 17.18 5.42
C THR A 181 -10.46 17.18 6.42
N LEU A 182 -10.66 16.09 7.17
CA LEU A 182 -11.77 15.92 8.10
C LEU A 182 -11.91 17.09 9.09
N GLY A 183 -10.81 17.52 9.72
CA GLY A 183 -10.84 18.63 10.67
C GLY A 183 -11.24 19.96 10.02
N HIS A 184 -10.73 20.22 8.82
CA HIS A 184 -11.03 21.45 8.07
C HIS A 184 -12.50 21.52 7.65
N GLN A 185 -13.09 20.40 7.23
CA GLN A 185 -14.49 20.34 6.78
C GLN A 185 -15.48 20.81 7.87
N PHE A 186 -15.20 20.52 9.14
CA PHE A 186 -16.03 20.93 10.27
C PHE A 186 -15.46 22.14 11.04
N GLY A 187 -14.33 22.70 10.57
CA GLY A 187 -13.55 23.71 11.27
C GLY A 187 -14.31 25.02 11.50
N LEU A 188 -15.14 25.46 10.56
CA LEU A 188 -15.86 26.74 10.67
C LEU A 188 -16.77 26.82 11.90
N ARG A 189 -17.40 25.71 12.29
CA ARG A 189 -18.31 25.64 13.44
C ARG A 189 -17.61 25.19 14.72
N LEU A 190 -16.61 24.31 14.61
CA LEU A 190 -15.97 23.70 15.77
C LEU A 190 -14.76 24.49 16.28
N THR A 191 -14.07 25.27 15.44
CA THR A 191 -12.87 26.04 15.84
C THR A 191 -13.15 27.19 16.81
N PRO A 192 -14.31 27.87 16.80
CA PRO A 192 -14.64 28.83 17.85
C PRO A 192 -14.88 28.17 19.22
N ILE A 193 -15.26 26.89 19.23
CA ILE A 193 -15.63 26.12 20.44
C ILE A 193 -14.40 25.42 21.02
N LEU A 194 -13.52 24.92 20.15
CA LEU A 194 -12.27 24.24 20.49
C LEU A 194 -11.11 25.25 20.51
N CYS A 195 -10.07 25.03 21.30
CA CYS A 195 -8.91 25.94 21.29
C CYS A 195 -8.27 25.96 19.89
N ASP A 196 -7.77 27.13 19.48
CA ASP A 196 -7.13 27.29 18.16
C ASP A 196 -6.04 26.23 17.94
N GLY A 197 -6.07 25.58 16.76
CA GLY A 197 -5.18 24.47 16.42
C GLY A 197 -5.57 23.06 16.90
N THR A 198 -6.65 22.87 17.69
CA THR A 198 -7.10 21.53 18.12
C THR A 198 -8.12 20.86 17.20
N THR A 199 -8.73 21.59 16.27
CA THR A 199 -9.70 21.11 15.26
C THR A 199 -9.03 20.38 14.07
N THR A 200 -8.09 19.49 14.35
CA THR A 200 -7.39 18.72 13.32
C THR A 200 -7.33 17.23 13.65
N PHE A 201 -7.14 16.42 12.60
CA PHE A 201 -6.84 14.99 12.68
C PHE A 201 -5.56 14.63 11.94
N VAL A 202 -4.84 15.63 11.40
CA VAL A 202 -3.64 15.44 10.58
C VAL A 202 -2.52 14.77 11.39
N ASP A 203 -2.49 14.98 12.70
CA ASP A 203 -1.54 14.35 13.62
C ASP A 203 -1.66 12.82 13.65
N LEU A 204 -2.83 12.26 13.34
CA LEU A 204 -3.08 10.81 13.30
C LEU A 204 -2.65 10.16 11.98
N VAL A 205 -2.53 10.94 10.90
CA VAL A 205 -2.24 10.44 9.54
C VAL A 205 -0.96 9.60 9.47
N PRO A 206 0.19 10.01 10.04
CA PRO A 206 1.40 9.20 10.01
C PRO A 206 1.24 7.85 10.71
N GLY A 207 0.45 7.80 11.79
CA GLY A 207 0.17 6.56 12.54
C GLY A 207 -0.55 5.54 11.68
N PHE A 208 -1.65 5.94 11.02
CA PHE A 208 -2.40 5.06 10.12
C PHE A 208 -1.57 4.60 8.92
N ARG A 209 -0.85 5.51 8.26
CA ARG A 209 0.01 5.13 7.12
C ARG A 209 1.06 4.11 7.53
N ARG A 210 1.68 4.29 8.69
CA ARG A 210 2.67 3.35 9.24
C ARG A 210 2.01 2.00 9.55
N LEU A 211 0.87 2.01 10.24
CA LEU A 211 0.15 0.80 10.63
C LEU A 211 -0.17 -0.09 9.41
N GLY A 212 -0.78 0.50 8.37
CA GLY A 212 -1.10 -0.22 7.15
C GLY A 212 0.15 -0.72 6.40
N THR A 213 1.19 0.12 6.32
CA THR A 213 2.44 -0.22 5.63
C THR A 213 3.20 -1.34 6.33
N GLU A 214 3.32 -1.29 7.65
CA GLU A 214 4.03 -2.32 8.43
C GLU A 214 3.34 -3.67 8.33
N CYS A 215 2.01 -3.70 8.40
CA CYS A 215 1.23 -4.92 8.20
C CYS A 215 1.47 -5.52 6.81
N PHE A 216 1.38 -4.72 5.75
CA PHE A 216 1.58 -5.22 4.38
C PHE A 216 3.04 -5.64 4.13
N LEU A 217 4.02 -4.91 4.68
CA LEU A 217 5.43 -5.29 4.60
C LEU A 217 5.73 -6.59 5.36
N ALA A 218 5.04 -6.86 6.48
CA ALA A 218 5.15 -8.15 7.15
C ALA A 218 4.66 -9.28 6.24
N GLN A 219 3.53 -9.09 5.55
CA GLN A 219 3.04 -10.04 4.56
C GLN A 219 4.01 -10.23 3.40
N MET A 220 4.59 -9.15 2.87
CA MET A 220 5.60 -9.22 1.82
C MET A 220 6.83 -10.02 2.24
N ARG A 221 7.28 -9.90 3.50
CA ARG A 221 8.40 -10.71 4.03
C ARG A 221 8.03 -12.19 4.15
N ALA A 222 6.80 -12.51 4.57
CA ALA A 222 6.33 -13.89 4.61
C ALA A 222 6.30 -14.52 3.21
N GLN A 223 5.74 -13.81 2.22
CA GLN A 223 5.72 -14.26 0.83
C GLN A 223 7.14 -14.41 0.27
N LYS A 224 8.04 -13.48 0.57
CA LYS A 224 9.46 -13.58 0.22
C LYS A 224 10.08 -14.89 0.75
N GLY A 225 9.84 -15.21 2.02
CA GLY A 225 10.32 -16.44 2.65
C GLY A 225 9.81 -17.70 1.94
N GLU A 226 8.51 -17.74 1.64
CA GLU A 226 7.89 -18.87 0.93
C GLU A 226 8.48 -19.09 -0.47
N LEU A 227 8.76 -18.02 -1.23
CA LEU A 227 9.38 -18.14 -2.55
C LEU A 227 10.81 -18.71 -2.45
N LEU A 228 11.60 -18.24 -1.48
CA LEU A 228 12.97 -18.74 -1.27
C LEU A 228 12.99 -20.19 -0.80
N GLU A 229 12.05 -20.57 0.08
CA GLU A 229 11.87 -21.96 0.52
C GLU A 229 11.56 -22.87 -0.67
N ARG A 230 10.66 -22.45 -1.57
CA ARG A 230 10.36 -23.21 -2.80
C ARG A 230 11.60 -23.35 -3.69
N LEU A 231 12.36 -22.27 -3.88
CA LEU A 231 13.61 -22.31 -4.65
C LEU A 231 14.68 -23.18 -4.00
N SER A 232 14.70 -23.35 -2.67
CA SER A 232 15.66 -24.24 -2.00
C SER A 232 15.59 -25.69 -2.50
N SER A 233 14.42 -26.13 -2.98
CA SER A 233 14.24 -27.47 -3.57
C SER A 233 14.89 -27.65 -4.95
N ALA A 234 15.40 -26.58 -5.57
CA ALA A 234 16.04 -26.61 -6.89
C ALA A 234 17.47 -27.18 -6.90
N ARG A 235 17.92 -27.87 -5.83
CA ARG A 235 19.26 -28.49 -5.70
C ARG A 235 20.40 -27.56 -6.16
N ASN A 236 20.34 -26.28 -5.75
CA ASN A 236 21.30 -25.22 -6.11
C ASN A 236 21.53 -24.98 -7.61
N PHE A 237 20.71 -25.55 -8.50
CA PHE A 237 20.92 -25.49 -9.95
C PHE A 237 22.26 -26.13 -10.41
N SER A 238 22.80 -27.08 -9.64
CA SER A 238 24.03 -27.81 -9.96
C SER A 238 23.73 -29.15 -10.64
N ASN A 239 24.64 -29.63 -11.49
CA ASN A 239 24.55 -30.91 -12.21
C ASN A 239 23.20 -31.05 -12.90
N MET A 240 22.92 -30.11 -13.79
CA MET A 240 21.63 -29.97 -14.46
C MET A 240 21.47 -31.00 -15.57
N ASP A 241 22.54 -31.58 -16.10
CA ASP A 241 22.58 -32.75 -16.99
C ASP A 241 21.82 -33.98 -16.44
N ASP A 242 21.80 -34.15 -15.12
CA ASP A 242 20.96 -35.14 -14.44
C ASP A 242 19.46 -34.79 -14.52
N GLU A 243 18.65 -35.74 -14.99
CA GLU A 243 17.21 -35.55 -15.19
C GLU A 243 16.45 -35.29 -13.90
N GLU A 244 16.86 -35.88 -12.77
CA GLU A 244 16.18 -35.64 -11.49
C GLU A 244 16.43 -34.22 -10.99
N ASN A 245 17.69 -33.74 -11.07
CA ASN A 245 18.08 -32.38 -10.73
C ASN A 245 17.33 -31.36 -11.60
N TYR A 246 17.31 -31.59 -12.92
CA TYR A 246 16.59 -30.72 -13.85
C TYR A 246 15.09 -30.67 -13.57
N SER A 247 14.48 -31.83 -13.34
CA SER A 247 13.06 -31.93 -12.98
C SER A 247 12.76 -31.20 -11.67
N ALA A 248 13.61 -31.35 -10.64
CA ALA A 248 13.46 -30.66 -9.36
C ALA A 248 13.55 -29.13 -9.51
N ALA A 249 14.55 -28.62 -10.25
CA ALA A 249 14.72 -27.19 -10.50
C ALA A 249 13.58 -26.60 -11.34
N SER A 250 13.15 -27.30 -12.39
CA SER A 250 12.00 -26.93 -13.22
C SER A 250 10.72 -26.84 -12.40
N LYS A 251 10.49 -27.84 -11.54
CA LYS A 251 9.34 -27.86 -10.62
C LYS A 251 9.41 -26.69 -9.63
N ALA A 252 10.57 -26.42 -9.04
CA ALA A 252 10.75 -25.32 -8.11
C ALA A 252 10.43 -23.95 -8.76
N ILE A 253 10.94 -23.70 -9.97
CA ILE A 253 10.66 -22.48 -10.73
C ILE A 253 9.17 -22.36 -11.05
N ARG A 254 8.54 -23.43 -11.54
CA ARG A 254 7.09 -23.43 -11.83
C ARG A 254 6.26 -23.18 -10.57
N GLN A 255 6.65 -23.74 -9.43
CA GLN A 255 5.96 -23.50 -8.16
C GLN A 255 6.06 -22.03 -7.72
N VAL A 256 7.22 -21.39 -7.88
CA VAL A 256 7.43 -19.97 -7.59
C VAL A 256 6.54 -19.11 -8.48
N LEU A 257 6.56 -19.34 -9.80
CA LEU A 257 5.74 -18.61 -10.76
C LEU A 257 4.24 -18.81 -10.48
N HIS A 258 3.84 -20.04 -10.16
CA HIS A 258 2.47 -20.35 -9.80
C HIS A 258 2.03 -19.62 -8.53
N GLN A 259 2.88 -19.57 -7.49
CA GLN A 259 2.59 -18.82 -6.27
C GLN A 259 2.44 -17.32 -6.55
N LEU A 260 3.32 -16.73 -7.37
CA LEU A 260 3.22 -15.34 -7.79
C LEU A 260 1.91 -15.08 -8.55
N LYS A 261 1.53 -15.94 -9.49
CA LYS A 261 0.27 -15.84 -10.23
C LYS A 261 -0.94 -15.88 -9.29
N ARG A 262 -0.96 -16.82 -8.33
CA ARG A 262 -2.03 -16.92 -7.32
C ARG A 262 -2.12 -15.67 -6.45
N LEU A 263 -0.99 -15.16 -5.99
CA LEU A 263 -0.94 -13.93 -5.19
C LEU A 263 -1.40 -12.71 -6.00
N GLY A 264 -1.03 -12.65 -7.29
CA GLY A 264 -1.49 -11.66 -8.24
C GLY A 264 -3.01 -11.64 -8.35
N ILE A 265 -3.68 -12.80 -8.44
CA ILE A 265 -5.15 -12.89 -8.46
C ILE A 265 -5.75 -12.32 -7.17
N VAL A 266 -5.16 -12.65 -6.02
CA VAL A 266 -5.65 -12.19 -4.71
C VAL A 266 -5.54 -10.68 -4.53
N TRP A 267 -4.54 -10.04 -5.14
CA TRP A 267 -4.27 -8.61 -4.98
C TRP A 267 -4.82 -7.71 -6.09
N GLN A 268 -5.08 -8.26 -7.28
CA GLN A 268 -5.45 -7.51 -8.50
C GLN A 268 -6.61 -6.54 -8.29
N ASP A 269 -7.73 -6.99 -7.71
CA ASP A 269 -8.91 -6.13 -7.50
C ASP A 269 -8.94 -5.51 -6.08
N VAL A 270 -7.86 -5.64 -5.30
CA VAL A 270 -7.75 -5.10 -3.95
C VAL A 270 -6.85 -3.87 -3.92
N LEU A 271 -5.60 -4.01 -4.37
CA LEU A 271 -4.58 -2.97 -4.24
C LEU A 271 -4.70 -1.92 -5.36
N PRO A 272 -4.31 -0.67 -5.09
CA PRO A 272 -3.99 0.28 -6.16
C PRO A 272 -2.95 -0.30 -7.12
N VAL A 273 -3.11 0.00 -8.42
CA VAL A 273 -2.24 -0.50 -9.51
C VAL A 273 -0.75 -0.33 -9.20
N ASN A 274 -0.33 0.85 -8.75
CA ASN A 274 1.06 1.15 -8.45
C ASN A 274 1.62 0.31 -7.28
N ILE A 275 0.81 0.10 -6.23
CA ILE A 275 1.18 -0.73 -5.09
C ILE A 275 1.25 -2.19 -5.50
N TYR A 276 0.29 -2.66 -6.30
CA TYR A 276 0.30 -4.01 -6.88
C TYR A 276 1.57 -4.28 -7.68
N CYS A 277 1.88 -3.44 -8.69
CA CYS A 277 3.03 -3.65 -9.56
C CYS A 277 4.34 -3.61 -8.76
N LYS A 278 4.46 -2.69 -7.80
CA LYS A 278 5.63 -2.62 -6.91
C LYS A 278 5.78 -3.88 -6.04
N ALA A 279 4.67 -4.39 -5.49
CA ALA A 279 4.68 -5.61 -4.67
C ALA A 279 5.07 -6.84 -5.50
N MET A 280 4.38 -7.06 -6.63
CA MET A 280 4.66 -8.18 -7.53
C MET A 280 6.08 -8.11 -8.10
N GLY A 281 6.55 -6.93 -8.48
CA GLY A 281 7.92 -6.73 -8.96
C GLY A 281 8.99 -6.99 -7.90
N THR A 282 8.73 -6.62 -6.65
CA THR A 282 9.66 -6.92 -5.54
C THR A 282 9.78 -8.43 -5.29
N LEU A 283 8.67 -9.16 -5.37
CA LEU A 283 8.66 -10.61 -5.17
C LEU A 283 9.31 -11.35 -6.34
N LEU A 284 8.99 -10.96 -7.58
CA LEU A 284 9.65 -11.52 -8.77
C LEU A 284 11.16 -11.21 -8.78
N SER A 285 11.55 -9.98 -8.41
CA SER A 285 12.95 -9.59 -8.25
C SER A 285 13.68 -10.44 -7.21
N THR A 286 13.00 -10.84 -6.13
CA THR A 286 13.59 -11.76 -5.14
C THR A 286 13.91 -13.11 -5.78
N ALA A 287 12.95 -13.71 -6.48
CA ALA A 287 13.16 -15.00 -7.15
C ALA A 287 14.29 -14.93 -8.19
N ILE A 288 14.30 -13.87 -8.99
CA ILE A 288 15.37 -13.63 -9.98
C ILE A 288 16.73 -13.45 -9.32
N SER A 289 16.80 -12.67 -8.23
CA SER A 289 18.05 -12.45 -7.51
C SER A 289 18.62 -13.76 -6.96
N GLU A 290 17.76 -14.63 -6.43
CA GLU A 290 18.15 -15.94 -5.92
C GLU A 290 18.64 -16.87 -7.04
N ILE A 291 17.95 -16.89 -8.19
CA ILE A 291 18.37 -17.67 -9.36
C ILE A 291 19.72 -17.19 -9.88
N ILE A 292 19.89 -15.87 -10.05
CA ILE A 292 21.16 -15.27 -10.47
C ILE A 292 22.26 -15.68 -9.50
N GLY A 293 22.06 -15.46 -8.19
CA GLY A 293 23.07 -15.73 -7.18
C GLY A 293 23.50 -17.20 -7.11
N ARG A 294 22.59 -18.14 -7.34
CA ARG A 294 22.93 -19.57 -7.38
C ARG A 294 23.69 -19.96 -8.64
N ILE A 295 23.26 -19.47 -9.80
CA ILE A 295 23.93 -19.78 -11.07
C ILE A 295 25.33 -19.16 -11.10
N THR A 296 25.51 -17.92 -10.63
CA THR A 296 26.83 -17.27 -10.61
C THR A 296 27.78 -17.85 -9.57
N ALA A 297 27.27 -18.65 -8.61
CA ALA A 297 28.07 -19.35 -7.61
C ALA A 297 28.56 -20.74 -8.08
N LEU A 298 28.12 -21.22 -9.24
CA LEU A 298 28.58 -22.50 -9.80
C LEU A 298 30.04 -22.39 -10.23
N GLU A 299 30.86 -23.39 -9.88
CA GLU A 299 32.29 -23.41 -10.20
C GLU A 299 32.58 -23.90 -11.63
N ASP A 300 31.75 -24.81 -12.13
CA ASP A 300 31.83 -25.41 -13.46
C ASP A 300 30.42 -25.58 -14.02
N ILE A 301 30.24 -25.23 -15.30
CA ILE A 301 28.97 -25.32 -16.01
C ILE A 301 29.30 -25.94 -17.38
N SER A 302 28.91 -27.20 -17.56
CA SER A 302 29.03 -27.86 -18.86
C SER A 302 28.13 -27.20 -19.90
N THR A 303 28.37 -27.49 -21.19
CA THR A 303 27.49 -26.97 -22.26
C THR A 303 26.04 -27.44 -22.08
N GLU A 304 25.84 -28.70 -21.68
CA GLU A 304 24.52 -29.27 -21.42
C GLU A 304 23.85 -28.61 -20.20
N ASP A 305 24.61 -28.34 -19.14
CA ASP A 305 24.10 -27.58 -17.98
C ASP A 305 23.70 -26.17 -18.39
N GLY A 306 24.52 -25.49 -19.19
CA GLY A 306 24.26 -24.14 -19.71
C GLY A 306 22.93 -24.06 -20.47
N ASP A 307 22.66 -25.02 -21.36
CA ASP A 307 21.42 -25.10 -22.14
C ASP A 307 20.19 -25.35 -21.27
N ARG A 308 20.32 -26.22 -20.26
CA ARG A 308 19.25 -26.50 -19.30
C ARG A 308 18.98 -25.31 -18.39
N LEU A 309 20.01 -24.66 -17.86
CA LEU A 309 19.90 -23.42 -17.07
C LEU A 309 19.25 -22.30 -17.89
N TYR A 310 19.65 -22.14 -19.15
CA TYR A 310 19.04 -21.18 -20.05
C TYR A 310 17.54 -21.46 -20.25
N SER A 311 17.17 -22.73 -20.46
CA SER A 311 15.76 -23.14 -20.62
C SER A 311 14.92 -22.84 -19.37
N LEU A 312 15.48 -23.07 -18.18
CA LEU A 312 14.86 -22.69 -16.91
C LEU A 312 14.69 -21.17 -16.78
N CYS A 313 15.73 -20.40 -17.11
CA CYS A 313 15.67 -18.94 -17.07
C CYS A 313 14.67 -18.38 -18.08
N LYS A 314 14.60 -18.98 -19.26
CA LYS A 314 13.63 -18.64 -20.32
C LYS A 314 12.19 -18.82 -19.84
N THR A 315 11.91 -19.88 -19.09
CA THR A 315 10.58 -20.08 -18.47
C THR A 315 10.21 -18.90 -17.56
N VAL A 316 11.15 -18.43 -16.72
CA VAL A 316 10.94 -17.24 -15.87
C VAL A 316 10.78 -15.96 -16.70
N MET A 317 11.50 -15.84 -17.81
CA MET A 317 11.43 -14.69 -18.71
C MET A 317 10.10 -14.59 -19.47
N ASP A 318 9.56 -15.73 -19.90
CA ASP A 318 8.31 -15.79 -20.65
C ASP A 318 7.08 -15.68 -19.72
N GLU A 319 7.13 -16.29 -18.53
CA GLU A 319 6.00 -16.31 -17.60
C GLU A 319 6.03 -15.20 -16.54
N GLY A 320 7.21 -14.70 -16.18
CA GLY A 320 7.40 -13.64 -15.18
C GLY A 320 6.57 -12.39 -15.46
N PRO A 321 6.54 -11.84 -16.69
CA PRO A 321 5.74 -10.68 -17.03
C PRO A 321 4.23 -10.89 -16.81
N GLN A 322 3.74 -12.12 -16.94
CA GLN A 322 2.31 -12.43 -16.81
C GLN A 322 1.77 -12.20 -15.40
N VAL A 323 2.65 -12.09 -14.38
CA VAL A 323 2.25 -11.76 -13.01
C VAL A 323 1.81 -10.30 -12.86
N PHE A 324 2.12 -9.43 -13.83
CA PHE A 324 1.71 -8.04 -13.85
C PHE A 324 0.34 -7.88 -14.50
N ALA A 325 -0.68 -8.31 -13.77
CA ALA A 325 -2.07 -8.16 -14.16
C ALA A 325 -2.85 -7.37 -13.08
N PRO A 326 -2.63 -6.06 -12.92
CA PRO A 326 -3.31 -5.27 -11.89
C PRO A 326 -4.78 -4.95 -12.21
N LEU A 327 -5.25 -5.18 -13.44
CA LEU A 327 -6.64 -4.91 -13.85
C LEU A 327 -7.35 -6.20 -14.21
N SER A 328 -8.63 -6.34 -13.84
CA SER A 328 -9.44 -7.52 -14.19
C SER A 328 -9.62 -7.70 -15.71
N GLU A 329 -9.54 -6.61 -16.49
CA GLU A 329 -9.56 -6.69 -17.95
C GLU A 329 -8.15 -6.98 -18.49
N GLU A 330 -7.94 -8.19 -19.01
CA GLU A 330 -6.63 -8.64 -19.49
C GLU A 330 -6.05 -7.76 -20.61
N SER A 331 -6.88 -7.23 -21.50
CA SER A 331 -6.45 -6.38 -22.62
C SER A 331 -5.73 -5.10 -22.17
N LYS A 332 -6.05 -4.59 -20.98
CA LYS A 332 -5.46 -3.37 -20.42
C LYS A 332 -4.16 -3.62 -19.65
N ASN A 333 -3.79 -4.88 -19.42
CA ASN A 333 -2.60 -5.23 -18.64
C ASN A 333 -1.30 -5.22 -19.45
N LYS A 334 -1.38 -5.25 -20.79
CA LYS A 334 -0.22 -5.37 -21.68
C LYS A 334 0.90 -4.36 -21.36
N LYS A 335 0.54 -3.10 -21.08
CA LYS A 335 1.52 -2.07 -20.71
C LYS A 335 2.35 -2.43 -19.46
N TYR A 336 1.74 -3.02 -18.44
CA TYR A 336 2.45 -3.37 -17.20
C TYR A 336 3.35 -4.59 -17.39
N GLN A 337 2.98 -5.49 -18.31
CA GLN A 337 3.79 -6.65 -18.70
C GLN A 337 5.01 -6.24 -19.55
N GLU A 338 4.94 -5.11 -20.25
CA GLU A 338 6.06 -4.54 -21.01
C GLU A 338 6.99 -3.72 -20.09
N GLU A 339 6.44 -3.07 -19.06
CA GLU A 339 7.15 -2.25 -18.07
C GLU A 339 7.81 -3.04 -16.92
N VAL A 340 7.93 -4.37 -17.03
CA VAL A 340 8.59 -5.21 -16.01
C VAL A 340 9.96 -4.67 -15.56
N PRO A 341 10.85 -4.15 -16.43
CA PRO A 341 12.14 -3.59 -16.00
C PRO A 341 12.01 -2.41 -15.02
N VAL A 342 10.88 -1.70 -15.01
CA VAL A 342 10.61 -0.58 -14.10
C VAL A 342 10.35 -1.09 -12.67
N TYR A 343 9.65 -2.22 -12.55
CA TYR A 343 9.25 -2.79 -11.26
C TYR A 343 10.21 -3.85 -10.73
N VAL A 344 11.07 -4.41 -11.59
CA VAL A 344 11.98 -5.52 -11.26
C VAL A 344 13.44 -5.07 -11.47
N PRO A 345 14.11 -4.56 -10.43
CA PRO A 345 15.46 -3.99 -10.58
C PRO A 345 16.50 -4.94 -11.18
N LYS A 346 16.40 -6.25 -10.91
CA LYS A 346 17.35 -7.27 -11.40
C LYS A 346 16.99 -7.86 -12.76
N TRP A 347 15.96 -7.33 -13.43
CA TRP A 347 15.49 -7.86 -14.72
C TRP A 347 16.55 -7.78 -15.82
N MET A 348 17.26 -6.65 -15.92
CA MET A 348 18.31 -6.51 -16.93
C MET A 348 19.52 -7.40 -16.62
N SER A 349 19.91 -7.52 -15.34
CA SER A 349 20.95 -8.47 -14.94
C SER A 349 20.58 -9.92 -15.30
N PHE A 350 19.30 -10.28 -15.16
CA PHE A 350 18.81 -11.61 -15.52
C PHE A 350 18.88 -11.86 -17.03
N LYS A 351 18.53 -10.88 -17.86
CA LYS A 351 18.69 -10.96 -19.32
C LYS A 351 20.16 -11.11 -19.73
N GLU A 352 21.07 -10.39 -19.09
CA GLU A 352 22.50 -10.52 -19.37
C GLU A 352 23.04 -11.89 -18.92
N LEU A 353 22.56 -12.45 -17.80
CA LEU A 353 22.90 -13.82 -17.40
C LEU A 353 22.45 -14.84 -18.45
N MET A 354 21.20 -14.75 -18.92
CA MET A 354 20.69 -15.62 -19.97
C MET A 354 21.52 -15.55 -21.25
N MET A 355 21.96 -14.35 -21.63
CA MET A 355 22.85 -14.17 -22.77
C MET A 355 24.20 -14.86 -22.52
N MET A 356 24.80 -14.68 -21.34
CA MET A 356 26.08 -15.30 -21.01
C MET A 356 26.05 -16.83 -21.07
N LEU A 357 24.96 -17.47 -20.62
CA LEU A 357 24.80 -18.93 -20.65
C LEU A 357 24.84 -19.53 -22.06
N GLN A 358 24.67 -18.71 -23.11
CA GLN A 358 24.58 -19.15 -24.50
C GLN A 358 25.61 -18.46 -25.42
N ALA A 359 26.30 -17.43 -24.91
CA ALA A 359 27.23 -16.63 -25.69
C ALA A 359 28.62 -17.26 -25.78
N SER A 360 29.33 -16.91 -26.84
CA SER A 360 30.76 -17.17 -27.00
C SER A 360 31.61 -16.19 -26.18
N LEU A 361 32.88 -16.55 -25.92
CA LEU A 361 33.86 -15.67 -25.26
C LEU A 361 34.00 -14.30 -25.94
N GLN A 362 33.85 -14.24 -27.27
CA GLN A 362 33.93 -13.00 -28.03
C GLN A 362 32.73 -12.10 -27.72
N GLU A 363 31.51 -12.63 -27.81
CA GLU A 363 30.28 -11.90 -27.53
C GLU A 363 30.24 -11.38 -26.09
N ILE A 364 30.74 -12.17 -25.12
CA ILE A 364 30.86 -11.73 -23.72
C ILE A 364 31.84 -10.55 -23.61
N GLY A 365 32.97 -10.59 -24.32
CA GLY A 365 33.93 -9.49 -24.37
C GLY A 365 33.33 -8.22 -25.00
N ASP A 366 32.60 -8.36 -26.10
CA ASP A 366 31.95 -7.25 -26.79
C ASP A 366 30.85 -6.61 -25.92
N ARG A 367 30.07 -7.43 -25.21
CA ARG A 367 29.05 -7.00 -24.25
C ARG A 367 29.63 -6.36 -22.98
N TRP A 368 30.86 -6.71 -22.61
CA TRP A 368 31.60 -6.05 -21.53
C TRP A 368 32.07 -4.64 -21.92
N ALA A 369 32.52 -4.48 -23.18
CA ALA A 369 32.95 -3.21 -23.78
C ALA A 369 33.84 -2.36 -22.85
N ASP A 370 34.96 -2.94 -22.39
CA ASP A 370 35.92 -2.30 -21.47
C ASP A 370 35.29 -1.69 -20.20
N GLY A 371 34.26 -2.33 -19.65
CA GLY A 371 33.58 -1.91 -18.43
C GLY A 371 32.47 -0.87 -18.65
N LYS A 372 32.14 -0.56 -19.91
CA LYS A 372 31.08 0.40 -20.27
C LYS A 372 29.85 -0.26 -20.91
N GLY A 373 29.92 -1.56 -21.16
CA GLY A 373 28.86 -2.30 -21.82
C GLY A 373 27.71 -2.69 -20.87
N PRO A 374 26.60 -3.19 -21.43
CA PRO A 374 25.43 -3.63 -20.66
C PRO A 374 25.78 -4.71 -19.61
N LEU A 375 26.78 -5.54 -19.89
CA LEU A 375 27.21 -6.58 -18.96
C LEU A 375 27.91 -6.00 -17.72
N ALA A 376 28.71 -4.94 -17.89
CA ALA A 376 29.40 -4.26 -16.81
C ALA A 376 28.43 -3.44 -15.91
N ALA A 377 27.30 -3.01 -16.46
CA ALA A 377 26.23 -2.40 -15.67
C ALA A 377 25.45 -3.43 -14.84
N ALA A 378 25.42 -4.69 -15.29
CA ALA A 378 24.66 -5.78 -14.67
C ALA A 378 25.44 -6.55 -13.59
N PHE A 379 26.74 -6.73 -13.79
CA PHE A 379 27.62 -7.58 -12.96
C PHE A 379 28.97 -6.93 -12.72
N SER A 380 29.58 -7.25 -11.58
CA SER A 380 30.96 -6.87 -11.28
C SER A 380 31.97 -7.63 -12.13
N SER A 381 33.16 -7.06 -12.33
CA SER A 381 34.30 -7.71 -12.99
C SER A 381 34.62 -9.09 -12.38
N SER A 382 34.52 -9.22 -11.05
CA SER A 382 34.71 -10.50 -10.35
C SER A 382 33.66 -11.55 -10.71
N GLU A 383 32.38 -11.18 -10.76
CA GLU A 383 31.28 -12.08 -11.10
C GLU A 383 31.38 -12.55 -12.55
N VAL A 384 31.64 -11.62 -13.49
CA VAL A 384 31.80 -11.97 -14.91
C VAL A 384 33.01 -12.89 -15.10
N LYS A 385 34.14 -12.62 -14.43
CA LYS A 385 35.30 -13.51 -14.46
C LYS A 385 34.95 -14.89 -13.92
N ALA A 386 34.28 -14.98 -12.77
CA ALA A 386 33.88 -16.26 -12.19
C ALA A 386 33.00 -17.06 -13.16
N LEU A 387 32.00 -16.42 -13.76
CA LEU A 387 31.10 -17.07 -14.70
C LEU A 387 31.80 -17.50 -16.01
N ILE A 388 32.75 -16.72 -16.53
CA ILE A 388 33.61 -17.15 -17.65
C ILE A 388 34.45 -18.36 -17.25
N ARG A 389 34.93 -18.41 -16.01
CA ARG A 389 35.71 -19.56 -15.53
C ARG A 389 34.86 -20.83 -15.45
N ALA A 390 33.59 -20.69 -15.11
CA ALA A 390 32.62 -21.78 -15.03
C ALA A 390 32.16 -22.27 -16.41
N LEU A 391 31.92 -21.36 -17.38
CA LEU A 391 31.37 -21.72 -18.69
C LEU A 391 32.39 -22.23 -19.72
N PHE A 392 33.67 -21.86 -19.59
CA PHE A 392 34.67 -22.15 -20.62
C PHE A 392 35.87 -22.88 -20.05
N GLN A 393 36.36 -23.89 -20.77
CA GLN A 393 37.60 -24.59 -20.41
C GLN A 393 38.82 -23.67 -20.37
N ASN A 394 39.82 -24.04 -19.56
CA ASN A 394 41.06 -23.28 -19.42
C ASN A 394 41.88 -23.31 -20.72
N THR A 395 41.82 -22.21 -21.48
CA THR A 395 42.48 -22.04 -22.78
C THR A 395 43.15 -20.66 -22.86
N GLU A 396 44.11 -20.48 -23.77
CA GLU A 396 44.73 -19.16 -24.01
C GLU A 396 43.69 -18.09 -24.39
N ARG A 397 42.66 -18.49 -25.16
CA ARG A 397 41.54 -17.61 -25.53
C ARG A 397 40.75 -17.14 -24.30
N ARG A 398 40.47 -18.04 -23.35
CA ARG A 398 39.84 -17.69 -22.07
C ARG A 398 40.74 -16.75 -21.25
N ALA A 399 42.03 -17.04 -21.16
CA ALA A 399 42.98 -16.19 -20.42
C ALA A 399 43.05 -14.77 -21.01
N ALA A 400 43.07 -14.65 -22.34
CA ALA A 400 43.05 -13.36 -23.04
C ALA A 400 41.73 -12.58 -22.80
N ALA A 401 40.58 -13.25 -22.81
CA ALA A 401 39.29 -12.62 -22.50
C ALA A 401 39.22 -12.14 -21.03
N LEU A 402 39.67 -12.98 -20.08
CA LEU A 402 39.73 -12.62 -18.66
C LEU A 402 40.63 -11.41 -18.38
N ALA A 403 41.71 -11.23 -19.15
CA ALA A 403 42.62 -10.09 -19.03
C ALA A 403 41.99 -8.76 -19.50
N LYS A 404 41.02 -8.81 -20.41
CA LYS A 404 40.29 -7.63 -20.90
C LYS A 404 39.21 -7.14 -19.93
N ILE A 405 38.72 -8.03 -19.06
CA ILE A 405 37.74 -7.69 -18.04
C ILE A 405 38.50 -7.16 -16.84
N LYS A 406 38.42 -5.85 -16.56
CA LYS A 406 39.13 -5.20 -15.45
C LYS A 406 38.18 -4.89 -14.32
#